data_AF-A0A3C1Y321-F1
#
_entry.id   AF-A0A3C1Y321-F1
#
_cell.length_a   1.000
_cell.length_b   1.000
_cell.length_c   1.000
_cell.angle_alpha   90.00
_cell.angle_beta   90.00
_cell.angle_gamma   90.00
#
_symmetry.space_group_name_H-M   'P 1'
#
loop_
_entity.id
_entity.type
_entity.pdbx_description
1 polymer ?
#
loop_
_entity_poly.entity_id
_entity_poly.type
_entity_poly.pdbx_seq_one_letter_code
_entity_poly.pdbx_strand_id
1 'polypeptide(L)'
;MTAAVQHSRRAFLQCSLGALTLAVTAKGWVTTAMAAEPATKAYGADSMPGGTVDDPLVFVSIAADGAVTIVAHRAEMGTGVRTSLPMVVADEMEARWERVKVVQAPGDESRYGNQNVDGSRSMRHFLMPMRRVGAAARQMLEAAAAAR
;
A
#
# COMPACT_ATOMS: atom_id res chain seq x y z
N MET A 1 -11.03 -28.24 -39.03
CA MET A 1 -10.81 -28.44 -37.58
C MET A 1 -10.44 -27.08 -36.98
N THR A 2 -11.41 -26.35 -36.45
CA THR A 2 -11.20 -25.02 -35.84
C THR A 2 -11.10 -25.21 -34.33
N ALA A 3 -9.89 -25.14 -33.78
CA ALA A 3 -9.68 -25.15 -32.34
C ALA A 3 -10.10 -23.78 -31.77
N ALA A 4 -11.12 -23.76 -30.92
CA ALA A 4 -11.49 -22.57 -30.17
C ALA A 4 -10.40 -22.31 -29.11
N VAL A 5 -9.72 -21.18 -29.22
CA VAL A 5 -8.71 -20.76 -28.23
C VAL A 5 -9.44 -20.31 -26.96
N GLN A 6 -9.27 -21.05 -25.88
CA GLN A 6 -9.93 -20.80 -24.60
C GLN A 6 -9.03 -19.91 -23.74
N HIS A 7 -9.27 -18.60 -23.71
CA HIS A 7 -8.51 -17.68 -22.88
C HIS A 7 -8.99 -17.70 -21.43
N SER A 8 -8.08 -17.72 -20.46
CA SER A 8 -8.43 -17.65 -19.04
C SER A 8 -8.87 -16.23 -18.65
N ARG A 9 -9.80 -16.11 -17.68
CA ARG A 9 -10.25 -14.80 -17.15
C ARG A 9 -9.09 -13.94 -16.64
N ARG A 10 -8.06 -14.59 -16.08
CA ARG A 10 -6.81 -13.94 -15.64
C ARG A 10 -6.04 -13.35 -16.83
N ALA A 11 -5.90 -14.10 -17.91
CA ALA A 11 -5.23 -13.61 -19.12
C ALA A 11 -6.01 -12.45 -19.77
N PHE A 12 -7.35 -12.53 -19.76
CA PHE A 12 -8.19 -11.45 -20.25
C PHE A 12 -8.02 -10.16 -19.42
N LEU A 13 -8.07 -10.26 -18.09
CA LEU A 13 -7.89 -9.11 -17.19
C LEU A 13 -6.48 -8.50 -17.29
N GLN A 14 -5.46 -9.33 -17.44
CA GLN A 14 -4.08 -8.87 -17.66
C GLN A 14 -3.96 -8.08 -18.97
N CYS A 15 -4.65 -8.50 -20.03
CA CYS A 15 -4.65 -7.78 -21.30
C CYS A 15 -5.55 -6.53 -21.30
N SER A 16 -6.63 -6.49 -20.51
CA SER A 16 -7.55 -5.34 -20.50
C SER A 16 -7.05 -4.15 -19.66
N LEU A 17 -6.09 -4.35 -18.76
CA LEU A 17 -5.57 -3.32 -17.86
C LEU A 17 -4.53 -2.39 -18.50
N GLY A 18 -3.83 -2.83 -19.54
CA GLY A 18 -2.94 -2.00 -20.35
C GLY A 18 -3.63 -1.65 -21.66
N ALA A 19 -4.23 -0.46 -21.73
CA ALA A 19 -4.88 0.16 -22.90
C ALA A 19 -4.99 -0.74 -24.15
N LEU A 20 -6.22 -1.16 -24.50
CA LEU A 20 -6.52 -1.96 -25.69
C LEU A 20 -6.00 -1.26 -26.97
N THR A 21 -4.76 -1.54 -27.33
CA THR A 21 -4.09 -0.98 -28.50
C THR A 21 -3.96 -2.08 -29.55
N LEU A 22 -4.61 -1.84 -30.68
CA LEU A 22 -4.63 -2.74 -31.83
C LEU A 22 -3.72 -2.18 -32.90
N ALA A 23 -2.70 -2.94 -33.29
CA ALA A 23 -1.86 -2.60 -34.43
C ALA A 23 -2.41 -3.28 -35.69
N VAL A 24 -2.62 -2.49 -36.74
CA VAL A 24 -2.97 -3.01 -38.06
C VAL A 24 -1.69 -3.05 -38.91
N THR A 25 -1.28 -4.26 -39.27
CA THR A 25 -0.10 -4.44 -40.13
C THR A 25 -0.44 -4.10 -41.59
N ALA A 26 0.56 -3.77 -42.39
CA ALA A 26 0.40 -3.46 -43.83
C ALA A 26 -0.23 -4.62 -44.65
N LYS A 27 -0.29 -5.83 -44.08
CA LYS A 27 -0.97 -7.02 -44.67
C LYS A 27 -2.41 -7.20 -44.18
N GLY A 28 -2.97 -6.24 -43.43
CA GLY A 28 -4.36 -6.24 -42.96
C GLY A 28 -4.62 -7.11 -41.72
N TRP A 29 -3.58 -7.63 -41.06
CA TRP A 29 -3.75 -8.37 -39.81
C TRP A 29 -3.77 -7.42 -38.63
N VAL A 30 -4.75 -7.64 -37.73
CA VAL A 30 -4.89 -6.91 -36.48
C VAL A 30 -4.26 -7.73 -35.37
N THR A 31 -3.26 -7.18 -34.70
CA THR A 31 -2.60 -7.81 -33.55
C THR A 31 -2.67 -6.92 -32.32
N THR A 32 -2.76 -7.51 -31.14
CA THR A 32 -2.58 -6.77 -29.88
C THR A 32 -1.15 -6.26 -29.79
N ALA A 33 -0.99 -4.96 -29.60
CA ALA A 33 0.32 -4.37 -29.32
C ALA A 33 0.43 -4.12 -27.82
N MET A 34 1.58 -4.44 -27.24
CA MET A 34 1.91 -3.97 -25.90
C MET A 34 2.65 -2.64 -26.09
N ALA A 35 1.98 -1.53 -25.78
CA ALA A 35 2.70 -0.28 -25.61
C ALA A 35 3.69 -0.47 -24.46
N ALA A 36 4.99 -0.36 -24.73
CA ALA A 36 5.98 -0.28 -23.67
C ALA A 36 5.69 1.02 -22.92
N GLU A 37 5.14 0.94 -21.71
CA GLU A 37 4.98 2.12 -20.90
C GLU A 37 6.37 2.72 -20.65
N PRO A 38 6.59 4.02 -20.92
CA PRO A 38 7.84 4.66 -20.55
C PRO A 38 8.01 4.45 -19.04
N ALA A 39 9.18 3.95 -18.64
CA ALA A 39 9.48 3.70 -17.24
C ALA A 39 9.09 4.94 -16.43
N THR A 40 8.08 4.79 -15.57
CA THR A 40 7.60 5.89 -14.73
C THR A 40 8.77 6.32 -13.87
N LYS A 41 9.21 7.56 -14.04
CA LYS A 41 10.31 8.09 -13.24
C LYS A 41 9.83 8.15 -11.79
N ALA A 42 10.49 7.39 -10.92
CA ALA A 42 10.17 7.36 -9.51
C ALA A 42 10.51 8.71 -8.85
N TYR A 43 9.61 9.21 -8.01
CA TYR A 43 9.79 10.44 -7.25
C TYR A 43 9.39 10.23 -5.78
N GLY A 44 9.90 11.08 -4.89
CA GLY A 44 9.47 11.08 -3.49
C GLY A 44 9.69 9.73 -2.80
N ALA A 45 8.63 9.18 -2.21
CA ALA A 45 8.67 7.90 -1.49
C ALA A 45 9.10 6.72 -2.38
N ASP A 46 8.65 6.71 -3.63
CA ASP A 46 8.90 5.63 -4.60
C ASP A 46 10.37 5.57 -5.04
N SER A 47 11.11 6.66 -4.84
CA SER A 47 12.55 6.74 -5.14
C SER A 47 13.45 6.32 -3.97
N MET A 48 12.88 6.00 -2.80
CA MET A 48 13.64 5.65 -1.61
C MET A 48 14.04 4.17 -1.60
N PRO A 49 15.26 3.81 -1.14
CA PRO A 49 15.59 2.43 -0.81
C PRO A 49 14.58 1.87 0.20
N GLY A 50 14.11 0.64 0.01
CA GLY A 50 13.10 0.02 0.88
C GLY A 50 11.65 0.53 0.66
N GLY A 51 11.44 1.60 -0.11
CA GLY A 51 10.12 2.08 -0.50
C GLY A 51 9.15 2.33 0.68
N THR A 52 7.85 2.15 0.42
CA THR A 52 6.79 2.25 1.42
C THR A 52 6.06 0.92 1.56
N VAL A 53 5.68 0.57 2.79
CA VAL A 53 4.76 -0.54 3.07
C VAL A 53 3.49 0.03 3.69
N ASP A 54 2.33 -0.44 3.23
CA ASP A 54 1.01 -0.01 3.69
C ASP A 54 0.06 -1.18 4.00
N ASP A 55 0.61 -2.35 4.31
CA ASP A 55 -0.16 -3.50 4.77
C ASP A 55 -0.68 -3.31 6.21
N PRO A 56 -2.01 -3.24 6.44
CA PRO A 56 -2.56 -3.07 7.78
C PRO A 56 -2.17 -4.18 8.76
N LEU A 57 -1.95 -5.41 8.30
CA LEU A 57 -1.58 -6.56 9.14
C LEU A 57 -0.16 -6.43 9.70
N VAL A 58 0.68 -5.61 9.08
CA VAL A 58 2.04 -5.33 9.57
C VAL A 58 2.05 -4.24 10.64
N PHE A 59 1.15 -3.25 10.51
CA PHE A 59 1.19 -2.02 11.30
C PHE A 59 0.20 -1.97 12.45
N VAL A 60 -0.91 -2.72 12.38
CA VAL A 60 -2.01 -2.62 13.33
C VAL A 60 -2.34 -3.98 13.92
N SER A 61 -2.52 -4.03 15.24
CA SER A 61 -3.11 -5.19 15.92
C SER A 61 -4.09 -4.72 16.97
N ILE A 62 -5.20 -5.44 17.14
CA ILE A 62 -6.26 -5.09 18.09
C ILE A 62 -6.44 -6.26 19.04
N ALA A 63 -6.31 -5.99 20.34
CA ALA A 63 -6.51 -6.98 21.39
C ALA A 63 -8.01 -7.19 21.68
N ALA A 64 -8.34 -8.30 22.35
CA ALA A 64 -9.73 -8.66 22.66
C ALA A 64 -10.46 -7.65 23.56
N ASP A 65 -9.71 -6.87 24.35
CA ASP A 65 -10.22 -5.78 25.19
C ASP A 65 -10.42 -4.44 24.42
N GLY A 66 -10.11 -4.43 23.12
CA GLY A 66 -10.20 -3.27 22.25
C GLY A 66 -9.01 -2.31 22.35
N ALA A 67 -7.89 -2.70 22.96
CA ALA A 67 -6.63 -1.97 22.88
C ALA A 67 -6.05 -2.08 21.47
N VAL A 68 -5.64 -0.96 20.88
CA VAL A 68 -5.08 -0.88 19.52
C VAL A 68 -3.58 -0.68 19.63
N THR A 69 -2.79 -1.57 19.05
CA THR A 69 -1.34 -1.37 18.94
C THR A 69 -1.00 -0.94 17.53
N ILE A 70 -0.26 0.16 17.40
CA ILE A 70 0.20 0.70 16.13
C ILE A 70 1.73 0.71 16.12
N VAL A 71 2.32 0.16 15.06
CA VAL A 71 3.77 0.09 14.87
C VAL A 71 4.28 1.39 14.24
N ALA A 72 5.21 2.08 14.90
CA ALA A 72 5.97 3.18 14.33
C ALA A 72 7.23 2.64 13.64
N HIS A 73 7.27 2.68 12.30
CA HIS A 73 8.40 2.12 11.54
C HIS A 73 9.61 3.04 11.42
N ARG A 74 9.41 4.36 11.34
CA ARG A 74 10.50 5.32 11.21
C ARG A 74 11.27 5.44 12.53
N ALA A 75 12.59 5.53 12.43
CA ALA A 75 13.44 5.75 13.59
C ALA A 75 13.13 7.11 14.25
N GLU A 76 13.06 7.16 15.58
CA GLU A 76 12.77 8.40 16.30
C GLU A 76 13.98 8.89 17.07
N MET A 77 14.32 10.17 16.86
CA MET A 77 15.51 10.84 17.42
C MET A 77 15.19 12.28 17.86
N GLY A 78 13.94 12.56 18.24
CA GLY A 78 13.45 13.88 18.66
C GLY A 78 12.59 14.63 17.64
N THR A 79 12.20 13.98 16.54
CA THR A 79 11.36 14.58 15.47
C THR A 79 9.86 14.45 15.74
N GLY A 80 9.47 13.59 16.68
CA GLY A 80 8.08 13.27 16.96
C GLY A 80 7.44 12.28 15.97
N VAL A 81 8.21 11.63 15.08
CA VAL A 81 7.64 10.73 14.06
C VAL A 81 6.96 9.49 14.67
N ARG A 82 7.46 9.05 15.83
CA ARG A 82 6.84 7.96 16.60
C ARG A 82 5.43 8.31 17.11
N THR A 83 5.05 9.58 17.16
CA THR A 83 3.70 9.98 17.54
C THR A 83 2.87 10.38 16.33
N SER A 84 3.44 11.18 15.42
CA SER A 84 2.69 11.74 14.29
C SER A 84 2.21 10.71 13.27
N LEU A 85 3.03 9.72 12.88
CA LEU A 85 2.58 8.70 11.93
C LEU A 85 1.53 7.75 12.54
N PRO A 86 1.68 7.25 13.78
CA PRO A 86 0.61 6.46 14.39
C PRO A 86 -0.69 7.23 14.63
N MET A 87 -0.65 8.55 14.89
CA MET A 87 -1.85 9.37 14.97
C MET A 87 -2.63 9.38 13.65
N VAL A 88 -1.94 9.44 12.50
CA VAL A 88 -2.58 9.34 11.19
C VAL A 88 -3.32 8.01 11.02
N VAL A 89 -2.69 6.90 11.42
CA VAL A 89 -3.34 5.58 11.37
C VAL A 89 -4.56 5.54 12.30
N ALA A 90 -4.43 6.02 13.54
CA ALA A 90 -5.50 6.03 14.52
C ALA A 90 -6.70 6.87 14.07
N ASP A 91 -6.46 8.04 13.48
CA ASP A 91 -7.49 8.94 12.96
C ASP A 91 -8.31 8.28 11.84
N GLU A 92 -7.63 7.66 10.87
CA GLU A 92 -8.29 6.96 9.75
C GLU A 92 -9.04 5.69 10.20
N MET A 93 -8.58 5.06 11.30
CA MET A 93 -9.30 3.97 11.95
C MET A 93 -10.51 4.45 12.78
N GLU A 94 -10.65 5.75 13.03
CA GLU A 94 -11.53 6.32 14.06
C GLU A 94 -11.30 5.70 15.45
N ALA A 95 -10.05 5.34 15.75
CA ALA A 95 -9.67 4.74 17.02
C ALA A 95 -9.47 5.81 18.10
N ARG A 96 -10.04 5.58 19.30
CA ARG A 96 -9.79 6.43 20.47
C ARG A 96 -8.32 6.40 20.85
N TRP A 97 -7.66 7.55 20.80
CA TRP A 97 -6.23 7.67 21.05
C TRP A 97 -5.82 7.15 22.44
N GLU A 98 -6.70 7.26 23.45
CA GLU A 98 -6.44 6.76 24.80
C GLU A 98 -6.31 5.23 24.86
N ARG A 99 -6.78 4.52 23.83
CA ARG A 99 -6.65 3.07 23.70
C ARG A 99 -5.53 2.64 22.74
N VAL A 100 -4.79 3.60 22.19
CA VAL A 100 -3.69 3.34 21.26
C VAL A 100 -2.38 3.18 22.03
N LYS A 101 -1.69 2.07 21.80
CA LYS A 101 -0.33 1.80 22.24
C LYS A 101 0.61 1.85 21.03
N VAL A 102 1.60 2.73 21.07
CA VAL A 102 2.62 2.79 20.01
C VAL A 102 3.83 1.94 20.36
N VAL A 103 4.18 1.02 19.46
CA VAL A 103 5.41 0.21 19.55
C VAL A 103 6.38 0.59 18.44
N GLN A 104 7.68 0.64 18.75
CA GLN A 104 8.71 0.90 17.75
C GLN A 104 8.96 -0.38 16.94
N ALA A 105 9.02 -0.27 15.61
CA ALA A 105 9.42 -1.39 14.77
C ALA A 105 10.88 -1.79 15.02
N PRO A 106 11.24 -3.08 14.93
CA PRO A 106 12.63 -3.48 14.78
C PRO A 106 13.20 -2.95 13.45
N GLY A 107 14.53 -2.96 13.31
CA GLY A 107 15.20 -2.65 12.05
C GLY A 107 15.02 -3.78 11.03
N ASP A 108 13.97 -3.69 10.22
CA ASP A 108 13.59 -4.61 9.16
C ASP A 108 12.86 -3.85 8.04
N GLU A 109 13.63 -3.27 7.11
CA GLU A 109 13.07 -2.51 6.01
C GLU A 109 12.31 -3.39 5.00
N SER A 110 12.56 -4.71 4.99
CA SER A 110 11.84 -5.64 4.12
C SER A 110 10.37 -5.77 4.54
N ARG A 111 10.11 -5.69 5.84
CA ARG A 111 8.78 -5.77 6.43
C ARG A 111 8.10 -4.42 6.58
N TYR A 112 8.85 -3.39 6.98
CA TYR A 112 8.27 -2.10 7.37
C TYR A 112 8.49 -0.95 6.38
N GLY A 113 9.16 -1.23 5.26
CA GLY A 113 9.57 -0.21 4.29
C GLY A 113 10.75 0.62 4.79
N ASN A 114 11.05 1.74 4.12
CA ASN A 114 12.19 2.58 4.51
C ASN A 114 12.06 3.08 5.96
N GLN A 115 13.07 2.80 6.80
CA GLN A 115 13.07 3.21 8.20
C GLN A 115 14.02 4.38 8.49
N ASN A 116 14.90 4.70 7.54
CA ASN A 116 15.82 5.83 7.62
C ASN A 116 15.10 7.17 7.85
N VAL A 117 15.66 8.05 8.67
CA VAL A 117 15.11 9.38 8.95
C VAL A 117 16.12 10.46 8.65
N ASP A 118 15.85 11.20 7.57
CA ASP A 118 16.57 12.37 7.14
C ASP A 118 15.66 13.25 6.25
N GLY A 119 16.22 14.35 5.73
CA GLY A 119 15.65 15.09 4.59
C GLY A 119 14.22 15.60 4.76
N SER A 120 13.70 15.65 6.00
CA SER A 120 12.30 15.93 6.33
C SER A 120 11.30 15.04 5.56
N ARG A 121 11.66 13.77 5.34
CA ARG A 121 10.89 12.84 4.50
C ARG A 121 9.78 12.09 5.25
N SER A 122 9.86 11.98 6.57
CA SER A 122 8.96 11.15 7.37
C SER A 122 7.48 11.37 7.10
N MET A 123 6.96 12.57 7.40
CA MET A 123 5.55 12.87 7.13
C MET A 123 5.26 12.96 5.63
N ARG A 124 6.12 13.62 4.85
CA ARG A 124 5.86 13.86 3.42
C ARG A 124 5.69 12.58 2.61
N HIS A 125 6.44 11.54 2.94
CA HIS A 125 6.44 10.30 2.16
C HIS A 125 5.52 9.23 2.77
N PHE A 126 5.24 9.28 4.08
CA PHE A 126 4.49 8.22 4.76
C PHE A 126 3.11 8.64 5.25
N LEU A 127 2.69 9.89 5.06
CA LEU A 127 1.31 10.31 5.34
C LEU A 127 0.30 9.43 4.59
N MET A 128 0.41 9.33 3.26
CA MET A 128 -0.54 8.55 2.46
C MET A 128 -0.49 7.03 2.72
N PRO A 129 0.69 6.37 2.80
CA PRO A 129 0.79 4.98 3.23
C PRO A 129 0.10 4.71 4.58
N MET A 130 0.35 5.54 5.59
CA MET A 130 -0.25 5.37 6.91
C MET A 130 -1.76 5.62 6.90
N ARG A 131 -2.25 6.54 6.04
CA ARG A 131 -3.70 6.70 5.85
C ARG A 131 -4.35 5.46 5.26
N ARG A 132 -3.71 4.84 4.26
CA ARG A 132 -4.19 3.59 3.66
C ARG A 132 -4.21 2.43 4.64
N VAL A 133 -3.18 2.31 5.49
CA VAL A 133 -3.14 1.34 6.60
C VAL A 133 -4.36 1.51 7.50
N GLY A 134 -4.63 2.72 7.98
CA GLY A 134 -5.76 2.96 8.90
C GLY A 134 -7.12 2.71 8.24
N ALA A 135 -7.32 3.23 7.02
CA ALA A 135 -8.54 3.03 6.26
C ALA A 135 -8.82 1.55 5.94
N ALA A 136 -7.79 0.79 5.56
CA ALA A 136 -7.93 -0.64 5.28
C ALA A 136 -8.29 -1.42 6.55
N ALA A 137 -7.63 -1.12 7.69
CA ALA A 137 -7.95 -1.74 8.97
C ALA A 137 -9.41 -1.47 9.39
N ARG A 138 -9.89 -0.23 9.22
CA ARG A 138 -11.31 0.11 9.46
C ARG A 138 -12.25 -0.70 8.57
N GLN A 139 -12.00 -0.73 7.26
CA GLN A 139 -12.85 -1.47 6.32
C GLN A 139 -12.95 -2.96 6.67
N MET A 140 -11.84 -3.57 7.11
CA MET A 140 -11.84 -4.97 7.56
C MET A 140 -12.76 -5.18 8.78
N LEU A 141 -12.75 -4.26 9.74
CA LEU A 141 -13.61 -4.33 10.93
C LEU A 141 -15.09 -4.10 10.59
N GLU A 142 -15.39 -3.12 9.74
CA GLU A 142 -16.75 -2.84 9.28
C GLU A 142 -17.34 -4.04 8.52
N ALA A 143 -16.55 -4.65 7.63
CA ALA A 143 -16.96 -5.85 6.91
C ALA A 143 -17.23 -7.03 7.85
N ALA A 144 -16.36 -7.25 8.86
CA ALA A 144 -16.56 -8.29 9.85
C ALA A 144 -17.80 -8.05 10.72
N ALA A 145 -18.08 -6.78 11.06
CA ALA A 145 -19.29 -6.40 11.80
C ALA A 145 -20.57 -6.59 10.97
N ALA A 146 -20.53 -6.27 9.68
CA ALA A 146 -21.68 -6.43 8.77
C ALA A 146 -22.01 -7.91 8.46
N ALA A 147 -21.03 -8.81 8.56
CA ALA A 147 -21.22 -10.24 8.35
C ALA A 147 -21.85 -10.97 9.55
N ARG A 148 -22.09 -10.27 10.65
CA ARG A 148 -22.67 -10.80 11.90
C ARG A 148 -24.13 -10.43 12.03
#